data_AF-A0A5C8TKY6-F1
#
_entry.id   AF-A0A5C8TKY6-F1
#
_cell.length_a   1.000
_cell.length_b   1.000
_cell.length_c   1.000
_cell.angle_alpha   90.00
_cell.angle_beta   90.00
_cell.angle_gamma   90.00
#
_symmetry.space_group_name_H-M   'P 1'
#
loop_
_entity.id
_entity.type
_entity.pdbx_description
1 polymer ?
#
loop_
_entity_poly.entity_id
_entity_poly.type
_entity_poly.pdbx_seq_one_letter_code
_entity_poly.pdbx_strand_id
1 'polypeptide(L)'
;MPLPRPAAARIMSRAPLRALLMLALLLGGRALADAPVRQVFLVQDSGWMEPFLTAEGSQFRPLVEALVASAARVPGADVAVATFDQDGQVPGRPSPRILYEGAYDSARVRAAVAAIDLPRKAGGGAYADADFNGALLGAIRIGLRGRDGVIWMVTNNKNSPGNSAEVERNTAAFYAALRGSDAISRIVAYPVRMPLKGRNFSEGGFVIYGIGYGAAGGRALEAALATPGLKALFNHPPVSLKPVLAGGLTLRFDRLDAGGLQAGLENGVLVVRGADAAAGTVLRLTAHLGNGLYPQRVAAARLALRWNEEGAGTGLAQAAVSPSDITDLAPQAESGPLAVVLTLPPIPRPVGLAGLVSDGSTVDGTLTLRLADLRLALDPAFLERVRPIFGSGLLSGDQMGGPVGDASAVEGRLPGLFRDYRGVSEASVSLPVRIEAAFSPWPLIAAAAAALGLAAAAGLGAVAATRARQHTVTLGTVQKRVSLRPYRAQTVRAPDGSRWQVRAGLWGPARATRLQEPGTGA
;
A
#
# COMPACT_ATOMS: atom_id res chain seq x y z
N MET A 1 44.53 -5.73 56.64
CA MET A 1 43.18 -6.24 56.32
C MET A 1 42.20 -5.59 57.29
N PRO A 2 41.29 -4.72 56.80
CA PRO A 2 40.14 -5.14 56.01
C PRO A 2 39.95 -4.35 54.70
N LEU A 3 39.18 -4.93 53.77
CA LEU A 3 38.85 -4.40 52.45
C LEU A 3 37.95 -3.14 52.52
N PRO A 4 38.16 -2.13 51.65
CA PRO A 4 37.21 -1.03 51.49
C PRO A 4 35.98 -1.47 50.69
N ARG A 5 34.80 -1.05 51.15
CA ARG A 5 33.48 -1.26 50.55
C ARG A 5 33.37 -0.57 49.18
N PRO A 6 32.62 -1.14 48.20
CA PRO A 6 32.42 -0.50 46.90
C PRO A 6 31.48 0.71 46.99
N ALA A 7 31.81 1.73 46.21
CA ALA A 7 31.09 2.99 46.09
C ALA A 7 29.70 2.82 45.47
N ALA A 8 28.73 3.55 46.02
CA ALA A 8 27.39 3.67 45.49
C ALA A 8 27.40 4.38 44.12
N ALA A 9 27.03 3.65 43.06
CA ALA A 9 26.76 4.23 41.76
C ALA A 9 25.44 5.02 41.82
N ARG A 10 25.54 6.36 41.71
CA ARG A 10 24.42 7.27 41.54
C ARG A 10 23.60 6.87 40.30
N ILE A 11 22.33 6.55 40.53
CA ILE A 11 21.33 6.38 39.48
C ILE A 11 21.09 7.77 38.87
N MET A 12 21.73 8.06 37.73
CA MET A 12 21.36 9.18 36.88
C MET A 12 20.02 8.85 36.21
N SER A 13 19.03 9.71 36.45
CA SER A 13 17.69 9.63 35.91
C SER A 13 17.71 9.54 34.38
N ARG A 14 16.97 8.60 33.80
CA ARG A 14 16.81 8.39 32.34
C ARG A 14 15.95 9.45 31.64
N ALA A 15 15.62 10.55 32.33
CA ALA A 15 14.72 11.59 31.86
C ALA A 15 15.33 12.58 30.84
N PRO A 16 16.58 13.07 30.97
CA PRO A 16 17.11 14.07 30.03
C PRO A 16 17.49 13.44 28.68
N LEU A 17 17.79 12.13 28.63
CA LEU A 17 18.11 11.42 27.39
C LEU A 17 16.87 11.21 26.50
N ARG A 18 15.70 10.98 27.10
CA ARG A 18 14.41 10.89 26.36
C ARG A 18 13.95 12.24 25.82
N ALA A 19 14.20 13.32 26.56
CA ALA A 19 13.87 14.67 26.11
C ALA A 19 14.75 15.11 24.92
N LEU A 20 16.05 14.79 24.94
CA LEU A 20 16.94 15.07 23.80
C LEU A 20 16.60 14.24 22.55
N LEU A 21 16.20 12.97 22.73
CA LEU A 21 15.80 12.11 21.61
C LEU A 21 14.49 12.58 20.96
N MET A 22 13.52 13.05 21.75
CA MET A 22 12.28 13.64 21.20
C MET A 22 12.54 14.97 20.48
N LEU A 23 13.48 15.80 20.97
CA LEU A 23 13.82 17.05 20.29
C LEU A 23 14.56 16.80 18.96
N ALA A 24 15.41 15.77 18.89
CA ALA A 24 16.06 15.34 17.65
C ALA A 24 15.07 14.72 16.64
N LEU A 25 14.04 14.00 17.12
CA LEU A 25 12.93 13.48 16.29
C LEU A 25 11.99 14.60 15.79
N LEU A 26 11.79 15.66 16.56
CA LEU A 26 11.00 16.83 16.15
C LEU A 26 11.74 17.76 15.18
N LEU A 27 13.08 17.76 15.18
CA LEU A 27 13.91 18.54 14.24
C LEU A 27 14.29 17.75 12.97
N GLY A 28 14.29 16.41 13.00
CA GLY A 28 14.55 15.54 11.84
C GLY A 28 13.33 15.27 10.94
N GLY A 29 12.14 15.72 11.34
CA GLY A 29 10.87 15.46 10.64
C GLY A 29 10.43 16.53 9.63
N ARG A 30 11.27 17.51 9.30
CA ARG A 30 11.02 18.32 8.10
C ARG A 30 11.43 17.48 6.90
N ALA A 31 10.48 16.71 6.35
CA ALA A 31 10.55 16.31 4.95
C ALA A 31 10.94 17.58 4.18
N LEU A 32 12.14 17.58 3.58
CA LEU A 32 12.53 18.64 2.65
C LEU A 32 11.38 18.71 1.65
N ALA A 33 10.60 19.79 1.73
CA ALA A 33 9.56 20.05 0.76
C ALA A 33 10.30 20.13 -0.58
N ASP A 34 10.08 19.11 -1.41
CA ASP A 34 10.72 18.99 -2.71
C ASP A 34 10.46 20.29 -3.47
N ALA A 35 11.51 20.89 -4.02
CA ALA A 35 11.36 22.17 -4.71
C ALA A 35 10.30 22.02 -5.81
N PRO A 36 9.32 22.92 -5.91
CA PRO A 36 8.25 22.78 -6.87
C PRO A 36 8.83 22.78 -8.29
N VAL A 37 8.57 21.70 -9.02
CA VAL A 37 9.21 21.45 -10.31
C VAL A 37 8.55 22.27 -11.41
N ARG A 38 9.34 22.61 -12.42
CA ARG A 38 8.87 23.35 -13.59
C ARG A 38 7.96 22.49 -14.46
N GLN A 39 6.92 23.10 -15.03
CA GLN A 39 6.03 22.46 -16.00
C GLN A 39 6.12 23.16 -17.36
N VAL A 40 6.30 22.39 -18.43
CA VAL A 40 6.38 22.89 -19.81
C VAL A 40 5.17 22.40 -20.58
N PHE A 41 4.36 23.32 -21.08
CA PHE A 41 3.23 23.06 -21.96
C PHE A 41 3.67 23.32 -23.39
N LEU A 42 3.90 22.23 -24.11
CA LEU A 42 4.54 22.19 -25.41
C LEU A 42 3.50 21.87 -26.48
N VAL A 43 3.12 22.86 -27.28
CA VAL A 43 2.02 22.74 -28.25
C VAL A 43 2.59 22.64 -29.67
N GLN A 44 2.21 21.60 -30.40
CA GLN A 44 2.58 21.49 -31.81
C GLN A 44 1.96 22.66 -32.58
N ASP A 45 2.75 23.31 -33.44
CA ASP A 45 2.29 24.39 -34.32
C ASP A 45 2.55 24.11 -35.81
N SER A 46 2.88 22.86 -36.16
CA SER A 46 3.03 22.44 -37.56
C SER A 46 1.72 22.52 -38.37
N GLY A 47 1.82 22.40 -39.70
CA GLY A 47 0.67 22.52 -40.60
C GLY A 47 -0.50 21.58 -40.30
N TRP A 48 -0.21 20.40 -39.75
CA TRP A 48 -1.21 19.42 -39.33
C TRP A 48 -2.12 19.92 -38.20
N MET A 49 -1.71 20.98 -37.50
CA MET A 49 -2.50 21.61 -36.44
C MET A 49 -3.44 22.70 -36.96
N GLU A 50 -3.43 22.97 -38.27
CA GLU A 50 -4.20 24.06 -38.88
C GLU A 50 -5.68 24.05 -38.49
N PRO A 51 -6.43 22.94 -38.61
CA PRO A 51 -7.85 22.93 -38.25
C PRO A 51 -8.11 23.32 -36.80
N PHE A 52 -7.21 22.96 -35.88
CA PHE A 52 -7.36 23.30 -34.46
C PHE A 52 -7.06 24.78 -34.17
N LEU A 53 -6.17 25.40 -34.95
CA LEU A 53 -5.69 26.77 -34.72
C LEU A 53 -6.48 27.83 -35.49
N THR A 54 -7.14 27.47 -36.60
CA THR A 54 -7.80 28.42 -37.51
C THR A 54 -9.30 28.20 -37.69
N ALA A 55 -9.84 26.99 -37.43
CA ALA A 55 -11.25 26.73 -37.68
C ALA A 55 -12.14 27.55 -36.72
N GLU A 56 -13.22 28.10 -37.27
CA GLU A 56 -14.22 28.83 -36.48
C GLU A 56 -14.84 27.91 -35.42
N GLY A 57 -14.99 28.42 -34.19
CA GLY A 57 -15.55 27.66 -33.07
C GLY A 57 -14.61 26.60 -32.46
N SER A 58 -13.36 26.47 -32.92
CA SER A 58 -12.39 25.54 -32.34
C SER A 58 -12.23 25.76 -30.83
N GLN A 59 -12.37 24.69 -30.05
CA GLN A 59 -12.15 24.68 -28.59
C GLN A 59 -10.70 24.37 -28.20
N PHE A 60 -9.78 24.30 -29.17
CA PHE A 60 -8.39 23.90 -28.92
C PHE A 60 -7.67 24.86 -27.97
N ARG A 61 -7.67 26.16 -28.27
CA ARG A 61 -7.00 27.18 -27.42
C ARG A 61 -7.63 27.25 -26.01
N PRO A 62 -8.97 27.32 -25.85
CA PRO A 62 -9.59 27.19 -24.53
C PRO A 62 -9.19 25.92 -23.76
N LEU A 63 -9.08 24.78 -24.45
CA LEU A 63 -8.64 23.53 -23.81
C LEU A 63 -7.19 23.61 -23.34
N VAL A 64 -6.28 24.17 -24.16
CA VAL A 64 -4.87 24.37 -23.77
C VAL A 64 -4.76 25.34 -22.58
N GLU A 65 -5.52 26.44 -22.58
CA GLU A 65 -5.59 27.35 -21.42
C GLU A 65 -6.07 26.62 -20.15
N ALA A 66 -7.13 25.81 -20.27
CA ALA A 66 -7.68 25.04 -19.15
C ALA A 66 -6.71 23.95 -18.66
N LEU A 67 -5.96 23.31 -19.56
CA LEU A 67 -4.90 22.36 -19.24
C LEU A 67 -3.82 23.04 -18.39
N VAL A 68 -3.29 24.18 -18.86
CA VAL A 68 -2.27 24.95 -18.13
C VAL A 68 -2.82 25.38 -16.76
N ALA A 69 -4.02 25.95 -16.72
CA ALA A 69 -4.66 26.41 -15.49
C ALA A 69 -4.95 25.29 -14.48
N SER A 70 -5.16 24.07 -14.94
CA SER A 70 -5.47 22.91 -14.09
C SER A 70 -4.19 22.24 -13.57
N ALA A 71 -3.20 22.04 -14.43
CA ALA A 71 -1.95 21.38 -14.08
C ALA A 71 -0.98 22.31 -13.31
N ALA A 72 -1.01 23.62 -13.55
CA ALA A 72 -0.15 24.60 -12.88
C ALA A 72 -0.49 24.86 -11.41
N ARG A 73 -1.56 24.26 -10.87
CA ARG A 73 -1.98 24.44 -9.47
C ARG A 73 -1.13 23.68 -8.45
N VAL A 74 -0.06 23.00 -8.90
CA VAL A 74 0.98 22.49 -8.00
C VAL A 74 1.71 23.70 -7.38
N PRO A 75 1.62 23.93 -6.05
CA PRO A 75 2.10 25.16 -5.43
C PRO A 75 3.58 25.44 -5.74
N GLY A 76 3.88 26.66 -6.21
CA GLY A 76 5.25 27.13 -6.48
C GLY A 76 5.86 26.67 -7.81
N ALA A 77 5.12 25.95 -8.66
CA ALA A 77 5.63 25.50 -9.96
C ALA A 77 5.70 26.65 -10.97
N ASP A 78 6.90 26.89 -11.54
CA ASP A 78 7.04 27.72 -12.74
C ASP A 78 6.42 27.00 -13.93
N VAL A 79 5.76 27.76 -14.81
CA VAL A 79 5.22 27.26 -16.07
C VAL A 79 6.00 27.84 -17.25
N ALA A 80 6.08 27.06 -18.32
CA ALA A 80 6.47 27.54 -19.63
C ALA A 80 5.41 27.14 -20.65
N VAL A 81 4.94 28.07 -21.48
CA VAL A 81 4.11 27.77 -22.65
C VAL A 81 5.01 27.93 -23.86
N ALA A 82 5.14 26.87 -24.65
CA ALA A 82 6.03 26.81 -25.80
C ALA A 82 5.33 26.15 -26.98
N THR A 83 5.81 26.44 -28.18
CA THR A 83 5.39 25.73 -29.39
C THR A 83 6.54 24.94 -30.01
N PHE A 84 6.21 23.96 -30.85
CA PHE A 84 7.22 23.22 -31.60
C PHE A 84 6.78 22.85 -33.01
N ASP A 85 7.72 23.06 -33.92
CA ASP A 85 7.78 22.61 -35.30
C ASP A 85 9.16 21.95 -35.54
N GLN A 86 9.50 21.64 -36.78
CA GLN A 86 10.83 21.15 -37.13
C GLN A 86 11.85 22.30 -37.16
N ASP A 87 12.86 22.20 -36.28
CA ASP A 87 13.92 23.21 -36.16
C ASP A 87 14.66 23.44 -37.50
N GLY A 88 14.99 24.69 -37.78
CA GLY A 88 15.69 25.10 -39.00
C GLY A 88 14.83 25.25 -40.27
N GLN A 89 13.54 24.88 -40.26
CA GLN A 89 12.65 25.08 -41.41
C GLN A 89 12.14 26.52 -41.56
N VAL A 90 12.05 27.23 -40.44
CA VAL A 90 11.49 28.59 -40.35
C VAL A 90 12.62 29.54 -39.95
N PRO A 91 13.06 30.45 -40.84
CA PRO A 91 14.21 31.30 -40.58
C PRO A 91 14.05 32.14 -39.30
N GLY A 92 15.05 32.06 -38.42
CA GLY A 92 15.09 32.83 -37.18
C GLY A 92 14.11 32.36 -36.10
N ARG A 93 13.43 31.22 -36.28
CA ARG A 93 12.50 30.65 -35.30
C ARG A 93 13.08 29.35 -34.72
N PRO A 94 13.52 29.35 -33.45
CA PRO A 94 13.96 28.11 -32.80
C PRO A 94 12.76 27.23 -32.44
N SER A 95 12.99 25.91 -32.40
CA SER A 95 12.03 24.93 -31.87
C SER A 95 12.63 24.13 -30.71
N PRO A 96 12.00 24.09 -29.51
CA PRO A 96 10.78 24.80 -29.12
C PRO A 96 10.93 26.32 -28.99
N ARG A 97 9.86 27.04 -29.33
CA ARG A 97 9.74 28.49 -29.12
C ARG A 97 8.99 28.77 -27.82
N ILE A 98 9.65 29.36 -26.83
CA ILE A 98 9.00 29.79 -25.57
C ILE A 98 8.19 31.06 -25.83
N LEU A 99 6.89 31.00 -25.59
CA LEU A 99 5.96 32.14 -25.68
C LEU A 99 5.73 32.80 -24.32
N TYR A 100 5.83 32.01 -23.25
CA TYR A 100 5.71 32.47 -21.88
C TYR A 100 6.57 31.62 -20.94
N GLU A 101 7.21 32.26 -19.96
CA GLU A 101 7.80 31.58 -18.81
C GLU A 101 7.65 32.40 -17.52
N GLY A 102 7.43 31.71 -16.41
CA GLY A 102 7.36 32.28 -15.06
C GLY A 102 6.29 31.61 -14.21
N ALA A 103 5.96 32.22 -13.07
CA ALA A 103 4.85 31.79 -12.23
C ALA A 103 3.53 31.79 -13.02
N TYR A 104 2.57 30.93 -12.68
CA TYR A 104 1.29 30.92 -13.38
C TYR A 104 0.56 32.28 -13.27
N ASP A 105 0.26 32.88 -14.41
CA ASP A 105 -0.58 34.08 -14.55
C ASP A 105 -1.59 33.83 -15.69
N SER A 106 -2.88 33.92 -15.37
CA SER A 106 -3.93 33.54 -16.31
C SER A 106 -3.99 34.43 -17.56
N ALA A 107 -3.70 35.72 -17.44
CA ALA A 107 -3.72 36.66 -18.55
C ALA A 107 -2.53 36.45 -19.48
N ARG A 108 -1.33 36.24 -18.92
CA ARG A 108 -0.12 35.95 -19.71
C ARG A 108 -0.18 34.59 -20.38
N VAL A 109 -0.71 33.57 -19.70
CA VAL A 109 -0.96 32.26 -20.30
C VAL A 109 -1.93 32.37 -21.47
N ARG A 110 -3.06 33.08 -21.29
CA ARG A 110 -4.00 33.34 -22.38
C ARG A 110 -3.35 34.06 -23.55
N ALA A 111 -2.56 35.10 -23.29
CA ALA A 111 -1.83 35.82 -24.34
C ALA A 111 -0.84 34.90 -25.08
N ALA A 112 -0.11 34.04 -24.36
CA ALA A 112 0.81 33.07 -24.95
C ALA A 112 0.08 32.02 -25.81
N VAL A 113 -1.04 31.48 -25.32
CA VAL A 113 -1.85 30.53 -26.09
C VAL A 113 -2.49 31.20 -27.31
N ALA A 114 -2.90 32.46 -27.21
CA ALA A 114 -3.40 33.23 -28.36
C ALA A 114 -2.30 33.52 -29.40
N ALA A 115 -1.04 33.64 -28.98
CA ALA A 115 0.11 33.89 -29.85
C ALA A 115 0.62 32.65 -30.61
N ILE A 116 0.09 31.45 -30.35
CA ILE A 116 0.40 30.25 -31.12
C ILE A 116 -0.08 30.46 -32.56
N ASP A 117 0.85 30.48 -33.52
CA ASP A 117 0.64 30.71 -34.94
C ASP A 117 0.87 29.43 -35.77
N LEU A 118 0.80 29.54 -37.10
CA LEU A 118 1.09 28.45 -38.04
C LEU A 118 2.26 28.88 -38.94
N PRO A 119 3.51 28.59 -38.55
CA PRO A 119 4.68 29.04 -39.29
C PRO A 119 4.80 28.35 -40.66
N ARG A 120 5.44 29.07 -41.60
CA ARG A 120 5.66 28.61 -42.98
C ARG A 120 7.16 28.46 -43.26
N LYS A 121 7.49 27.48 -44.10
CA LYS A 121 8.86 27.16 -44.53
C LYS A 121 9.46 28.32 -45.32
N ALA A 122 10.78 28.48 -45.23
CA ALA A 122 11.52 29.45 -46.04
C ALA A 122 11.27 29.25 -47.55
N GLY A 123 11.05 30.34 -48.28
CA GLY A 123 10.98 30.30 -49.76
C GLY A 123 9.73 29.61 -50.35
N GLY A 124 8.71 29.29 -49.55
CA GLY A 124 7.50 28.63 -50.05
C GLY A 124 6.23 28.91 -49.23
N GLY A 125 5.08 28.53 -49.78
CA GLY A 125 3.78 28.65 -49.13
C GLY A 125 3.44 27.50 -48.18
N ALA A 126 4.29 26.47 -48.04
CA ALA A 126 4.02 25.31 -47.20
C ALA A 126 4.18 25.60 -45.71
N TYR A 127 3.33 24.99 -44.88
CA TYR A 127 3.50 25.03 -43.43
C TYR A 127 4.72 24.22 -42.98
N ALA A 128 5.25 24.55 -41.79
CA ALA A 128 6.31 23.77 -41.15
C ALA A 128 5.84 22.34 -40.81
N ASP A 129 6.79 21.41 -40.80
CA ASP A 129 6.61 20.03 -40.32
C ASP A 129 6.79 19.97 -38.79
N ALA A 130 6.58 18.79 -38.19
CA ALA A 130 6.90 18.54 -36.78
C ALA A 130 8.08 17.56 -36.62
N ASP A 131 8.86 17.77 -35.56
CA ASP A 131 9.89 16.83 -35.08
C ASP A 131 9.66 16.53 -33.59
N PHE A 132 9.02 15.40 -33.28
CA PHE A 132 8.72 14.99 -31.91
C PHE A 132 9.97 14.74 -31.06
N ASN A 133 11.04 14.20 -31.65
CA ASN A 133 12.26 13.91 -30.91
C ASN A 133 12.99 15.21 -30.56
N GLY A 134 13.14 16.11 -31.55
CA GLY A 134 13.66 17.46 -31.33
C GLY A 134 12.84 18.23 -30.30
N ALA A 135 11.50 18.15 -30.37
CA ALA A 135 10.60 18.78 -29.42
C ALA A 135 10.79 18.28 -27.99
N LEU A 136 10.88 16.96 -27.78
CA LEU A 136 11.13 16.39 -26.45
C LEU A 136 12.49 16.80 -25.89
N LEU A 137 13.55 16.62 -26.67
CA LEU A 137 14.92 16.97 -26.25
C LEU A 137 15.09 18.48 -26.03
N GLY A 138 14.43 19.30 -26.86
CA GLY A 138 14.38 20.75 -26.71
C GLY A 138 13.57 21.18 -25.49
N ALA A 139 12.44 20.53 -25.20
CA ALA A 139 11.66 20.81 -23.99
C ALA A 139 12.43 20.45 -22.72
N ILE A 140 13.22 19.38 -22.73
CA ILE A 140 14.13 19.04 -21.61
C ILE A 140 15.24 20.11 -21.49
N ARG A 141 15.97 20.40 -22.57
CA ARG A 141 17.14 21.29 -22.53
C ARG A 141 16.79 22.77 -22.32
N ILE A 142 15.78 23.28 -23.03
CA ILE A 142 15.40 24.69 -23.07
C ILE A 142 14.27 24.95 -22.07
N GLY A 143 13.18 24.18 -22.16
CA GLY A 143 11.99 24.37 -21.33
C GLY A 143 12.26 24.08 -19.85
N LEU A 144 12.70 22.85 -19.54
CA LEU A 144 13.04 22.42 -18.19
C LEU A 144 14.43 22.86 -17.74
N ARG A 145 15.25 23.42 -18.64
CA ARG A 145 16.64 23.83 -18.37
C ARG A 145 17.50 22.67 -17.84
N GLY A 146 17.24 21.45 -18.34
CA GLY A 146 17.94 20.22 -17.95
C GLY A 146 17.60 19.70 -16.55
N ARG A 147 16.55 20.21 -15.90
CA ARG A 147 16.13 19.80 -14.56
C ARG A 147 14.93 18.88 -14.61
N ASP A 148 14.67 18.17 -13.50
CA ASP A 148 13.43 17.43 -13.29
C ASP A 148 12.20 18.33 -13.49
N GLY A 149 11.15 17.77 -14.07
CA GLY A 149 9.90 18.48 -14.28
C GLY A 149 8.89 17.73 -15.13
N VAL A 150 7.81 18.41 -15.48
CA VAL A 150 6.71 17.83 -16.25
C VAL A 150 6.64 18.47 -17.63
N ILE A 151 6.52 17.64 -18.67
CA ILE A 151 6.25 18.10 -20.04
C ILE A 151 4.85 17.66 -20.43
N TRP A 152 3.97 18.63 -20.69
CA TRP A 152 2.64 18.45 -21.27
C TRP A 152 2.73 18.71 -22.77
N MET A 153 2.87 17.66 -23.58
CA MET A 153 2.99 17.77 -25.04
C MET A 153 1.62 17.60 -25.70
N VAL A 154 1.18 18.60 -26.46
CA VAL A 154 -0.10 18.61 -27.19
C VAL A 154 0.17 18.46 -28.68
N THR A 155 -0.27 17.35 -29.27
CA THR A 155 0.11 16.95 -30.64
C THR A 155 -0.96 16.08 -31.30
N ASN A 156 -1.11 16.15 -32.62
CA ASN A 156 -1.93 15.18 -33.37
C ASN A 156 -1.15 13.98 -33.91
N ASN A 157 0.10 13.76 -33.45
CA ASN A 157 0.97 12.64 -33.81
C ASN A 157 1.30 12.54 -35.32
N LYS A 158 1.25 13.66 -36.06
CA LYS A 158 1.63 13.74 -37.49
C LYS A 158 2.83 14.66 -37.69
N ASN A 159 3.86 14.15 -38.37
CA ASN A 159 5.12 14.87 -38.62
C ASN A 159 5.14 15.64 -39.95
N SER A 160 4.97 14.96 -41.09
CA SER A 160 5.03 15.59 -42.42
C SER A 160 4.17 14.83 -43.44
N PRO A 161 3.57 15.51 -44.46
CA PRO A 161 2.97 14.81 -45.58
C PRO A 161 4.05 14.11 -46.42
N GLY A 162 3.96 12.78 -46.57
CA GLY A 162 4.86 12.01 -47.43
C GLY A 162 6.17 11.54 -46.80
N ASN A 163 6.16 11.31 -45.47
CA ASN A 163 7.25 10.75 -44.64
C ASN A 163 8.46 10.19 -45.40
N SER A 164 9.58 10.91 -45.39
CA SER A 164 10.86 10.30 -45.73
C SER A 164 11.23 9.25 -44.67
N ALA A 165 12.05 8.26 -45.04
CA ALA A 165 12.56 7.25 -44.11
C ALA A 165 13.28 7.86 -42.87
N GLU A 166 13.74 9.11 -42.97
CA GLU A 166 14.31 9.85 -41.85
C GLU A 166 13.26 10.28 -40.82
N VAL A 167 12.10 10.75 -41.26
CA VAL A 167 10.97 11.11 -40.37
C VAL A 167 10.46 9.88 -39.61
N GLU A 168 10.41 8.73 -40.28
CA GLU A 168 10.02 7.46 -39.65
C GLU A 168 11.01 7.03 -38.57
N ARG A 169 12.32 7.11 -38.86
CA ARG A 169 13.38 6.83 -37.88
C ARG A 169 13.33 7.78 -36.68
N ASN A 170 13.11 9.07 -36.90
CA ASN A 170 13.03 10.07 -35.82
C ASN A 170 11.79 9.84 -34.94
N THR A 171 10.66 9.47 -35.55
CA THR A 171 9.43 9.11 -34.83
C THR A 171 9.63 7.84 -33.99
N ALA A 172 10.26 6.82 -34.56
CA ALA A 172 10.58 5.59 -33.84
C ALA A 172 11.57 5.86 -32.69
N ALA A 173 12.58 6.71 -32.91
CA ALA A 173 13.54 7.12 -31.90
C ALA A 173 12.88 7.87 -30.72
N PHE A 174 11.91 8.75 -30.99
CA PHE A 174 11.12 9.40 -29.95
C PHE A 174 10.40 8.38 -29.05
N TYR A 175 9.65 7.44 -29.63
CA TYR A 175 8.95 6.41 -28.84
C TYR A 175 9.92 5.46 -28.12
N ALA A 176 11.06 5.13 -28.74
CA ALA A 176 12.10 4.34 -28.10
C ALA A 176 12.71 5.07 -26.90
N ALA A 177 12.96 6.37 -27.01
CA ALA A 177 13.46 7.20 -25.90
C ALA A 177 12.46 7.28 -24.75
N LEU A 178 11.18 7.51 -25.04
CA LEU A 178 10.11 7.49 -24.03
C LEU A 178 10.03 6.15 -23.29
N ARG A 179 10.16 5.04 -24.03
CA ARG A 179 10.10 3.69 -23.46
C ARG A 179 11.32 3.37 -22.60
N GLY A 180 12.51 3.50 -23.18
CA GLY A 180 13.77 3.01 -22.61
C GLY A 180 14.45 3.95 -21.61
N SER A 181 14.05 5.22 -21.51
CA SER A 181 14.71 6.16 -20.60
C SER A 181 14.25 5.97 -19.15
N ASP A 182 15.17 5.62 -18.25
CA ASP A 182 14.91 5.58 -16.80
C ASP A 182 14.63 6.97 -16.21
N ALA A 183 15.16 8.02 -16.84
CA ALA A 183 14.86 9.40 -16.47
C ALA A 183 13.38 9.74 -16.73
N ILE A 184 12.71 9.07 -17.67
CA ILE A 184 11.27 9.25 -17.89
C ILE A 184 10.54 8.15 -17.12
N SER A 185 10.20 8.45 -15.87
CA SER A 185 9.63 7.49 -14.93
C SER A 185 8.13 7.27 -15.13
N ARG A 186 7.41 8.29 -15.63
CA ARG A 186 5.96 8.26 -15.79
C ARG A 186 5.52 8.93 -17.10
N ILE A 187 4.62 8.28 -17.83
CA ILE A 187 3.99 8.82 -19.04
C ILE A 187 2.49 8.51 -19.01
N VAL A 188 1.68 9.52 -19.26
CA VAL A 188 0.25 9.40 -19.46
C VAL A 188 -0.19 10.06 -20.76
N ALA A 189 -1.36 9.68 -21.28
CA ALA A 189 -1.95 10.32 -22.46
C ALA A 189 -3.46 10.56 -22.30
N TYR A 190 -3.92 11.69 -22.84
CA TYR A 190 -5.33 12.00 -23.04
C TYR A 190 -5.61 12.14 -24.54
N PRO A 191 -6.22 11.13 -25.17
CA PRO A 191 -6.73 11.25 -26.53
C PRO A 191 -7.98 12.14 -26.54
N VAL A 192 -7.93 13.29 -27.20
CA VAL A 192 -9.00 14.28 -27.27
C VAL A 192 -9.63 14.25 -28.65
N ARG A 193 -10.89 13.85 -28.73
CA ARG A 193 -11.68 13.92 -29.96
C ARG A 193 -12.14 15.36 -30.18
N MET A 194 -11.76 15.93 -31.32
CA MET A 194 -12.15 17.28 -31.73
C MET A 194 -12.17 17.33 -33.26
N PRO A 195 -13.22 16.78 -33.91
CA PRO A 195 -13.29 16.75 -35.36
C PRO A 195 -13.45 18.17 -35.91
N LEU A 196 -12.46 18.64 -36.66
CA LEU A 196 -12.44 19.96 -37.26
C LEU A 196 -11.95 19.88 -38.70
N LYS A 197 -12.46 20.80 -39.51
CA LYS A 197 -12.03 21.00 -40.89
C LYS A 197 -11.53 22.43 -41.02
N GLY A 198 -10.24 22.56 -41.31
CA GLY A 198 -9.61 23.83 -41.65
C GLY A 198 -9.70 24.10 -43.15
N ARG A 199 -8.93 25.08 -43.61
CA ARG A 199 -8.87 25.43 -45.03
C ARG A 199 -8.13 24.37 -45.85
N ASN A 200 -7.10 23.74 -45.27
CA ASN A 200 -6.22 22.82 -46.00
C ASN A 200 -6.30 21.38 -45.47
N PHE A 201 -6.61 21.21 -44.19
CA PHE A 201 -6.61 19.90 -43.54
C PHE A 201 -7.94 19.60 -42.84
N SER A 202 -8.15 18.32 -42.53
CA SER A 202 -9.26 17.86 -41.69
C SER A 202 -8.70 16.87 -40.69
N GLU A 203 -9.03 17.07 -39.42
CA GLU A 203 -8.47 16.30 -38.31
C GLU A 203 -9.57 15.82 -37.38
N GLY A 204 -9.44 14.61 -36.82
CA GLY A 204 -10.44 14.03 -35.91
C GLY A 204 -10.18 14.32 -34.44
N GLY A 205 -8.96 14.74 -34.09
CA GLY A 205 -8.54 15.05 -32.73
C GLY A 205 -7.03 15.01 -32.57
N PHE A 206 -6.58 15.04 -31.31
CA PHE A 206 -5.17 15.09 -30.94
C PHE A 206 -4.94 14.35 -29.62
N VAL A 207 -3.71 14.28 -29.17
CA VAL A 207 -3.29 13.67 -27.91
C VAL A 207 -2.54 14.69 -27.06
N ILE A 208 -2.83 14.67 -25.76
CA ILE A 208 -2.05 15.38 -24.74
C ILE A 208 -1.26 14.35 -23.97
N TYR A 209 0.06 14.36 -24.09
CA TYR A 209 0.96 13.54 -23.28
C TYR A 209 1.38 14.30 -22.04
N GLY A 210 1.32 13.64 -20.87
CA GLY A 210 2.00 14.10 -19.66
C GLY A 210 3.25 13.24 -19.44
N ILE A 211 4.43 13.87 -19.41
CA ILE A 211 5.72 13.19 -19.32
C ILE A 211 6.44 13.69 -18.06
N GLY A 212 6.67 12.79 -17.11
CA GLY A 212 7.45 13.08 -15.90
C GLY A 212 8.92 12.81 -16.15
N TYR A 213 9.72 13.87 -16.26
CA TYR A 213 11.16 13.80 -16.43
C TYR A 213 11.87 13.94 -15.07
N GLY A 214 12.71 12.97 -14.75
CA GLY A 214 13.32 12.78 -13.44
C GLY A 214 12.36 12.24 -12.39
N ALA A 215 12.88 11.97 -11.20
CA ALA A 215 12.11 11.42 -10.09
C ALA A 215 11.11 12.46 -9.53
N ALA A 216 11.51 13.73 -9.45
CA ALA A 216 10.63 14.80 -8.99
C ALA A 216 9.56 15.12 -10.04
N GLY A 217 9.90 15.06 -11.34
CA GLY A 217 8.93 15.21 -12.43
C GLY A 217 7.86 14.11 -12.44
N GLY A 218 8.25 12.85 -12.17
CA GLY A 218 7.29 11.74 -12.02
C GLY A 218 6.27 11.96 -10.89
N ARG A 219 6.75 12.40 -9.71
CA ARG A 219 5.89 12.74 -8.56
C ARG A 219 4.99 13.94 -8.85
N ALA A 220 5.52 14.98 -9.50
CA ALA A 220 4.76 16.18 -9.83
C ALA A 220 3.67 15.90 -10.88
N LEU A 221 3.95 15.06 -11.87
CA LEU A 221 2.94 14.60 -12.82
C LEU A 221 1.82 13.85 -12.09
N GLU A 222 2.17 12.94 -11.17
CA GLU A 222 1.18 12.23 -10.36
C GLU A 222 0.31 13.17 -9.52
N ALA A 223 0.90 14.19 -8.87
CA ALA A 223 0.17 15.21 -8.15
C ALA A 223 -0.76 16.04 -9.07
N ALA A 224 -0.31 16.39 -10.27
CA ALA A 224 -1.14 17.10 -11.26
C ALA A 224 -2.35 16.24 -11.69
N LEU A 225 -2.15 14.94 -11.93
CA LEU A 225 -3.23 13.99 -12.28
C LEU A 225 -4.25 13.79 -11.16
N ALA A 226 -3.83 13.95 -9.90
CA ALA A 226 -4.74 13.89 -8.75
C ALA A 226 -5.64 15.12 -8.62
N THR A 227 -5.28 16.25 -9.26
CA THR A 227 -5.97 17.53 -9.12
C THR A 227 -7.40 17.49 -9.70
N PRO A 228 -8.44 17.93 -8.96
CA PRO A 228 -9.83 17.88 -9.42
C PRO A 228 -10.08 18.63 -10.74
N GLY A 229 -9.41 19.77 -10.95
CA GLY A 229 -9.55 20.55 -12.19
C GLY A 229 -9.12 19.77 -13.43
N LEU A 230 -8.01 19.04 -13.35
CA LEU A 230 -7.53 18.23 -14.47
C LEU A 230 -8.44 17.01 -14.70
N LYS A 231 -8.96 16.39 -13.63
CA LYS A 231 -9.96 15.32 -13.74
C LYS A 231 -11.27 15.79 -14.36
N ALA A 232 -11.71 17.02 -14.06
CA ALA A 232 -12.91 17.60 -14.64
C ALA A 232 -12.74 18.04 -16.11
N LEU A 233 -11.51 18.27 -16.56
CA LEU A 233 -11.21 18.66 -17.95
C LEU A 233 -11.50 17.53 -18.95
N PHE A 234 -11.40 16.27 -18.52
CA PHE A 234 -11.58 15.10 -19.37
C PHE A 234 -12.70 14.20 -18.85
N ASN A 235 -13.53 13.67 -19.77
CA ASN A 235 -14.61 12.75 -19.41
C ASN A 235 -14.16 11.29 -19.26
N HIS A 236 -12.85 11.05 -19.20
CA HIS A 236 -12.24 9.74 -19.04
C HIS A 236 -10.91 9.89 -18.28
N PRO A 237 -10.45 8.82 -17.60
CA PRO A 237 -9.14 8.82 -16.97
C PRO A 237 -8.00 8.89 -18.02
N PRO A 238 -6.78 9.30 -17.61
CA PRO A 238 -5.61 9.22 -18.47
C PRO A 238 -5.26 7.78 -18.84
N VAL A 239 -4.80 7.56 -20.06
CA VAL A 239 -4.15 6.32 -20.48
C VAL A 239 -2.79 6.25 -19.80
N SER A 240 -2.53 5.21 -19.01
CA SER A 240 -1.20 4.98 -18.42
C SER A 240 -0.30 4.28 -19.44
N LEU A 241 0.75 4.99 -19.87
CA LEU A 241 1.71 4.50 -20.87
C LEU A 241 2.99 3.99 -20.23
N LYS A 242 3.42 4.61 -19.12
CA LYS A 242 4.55 4.14 -18.31
C LYS A 242 4.36 4.55 -16.83
N PRO A 243 4.53 3.64 -15.87
CA PRO A 243 4.49 2.18 -16.05
C PRO A 243 3.09 1.73 -16.47
N VAL A 244 2.99 0.62 -17.23
CA VAL A 244 1.71 0.09 -17.70
C VAL A 244 0.75 -0.20 -16.54
N LEU A 245 1.27 -0.72 -15.42
CA LEU A 245 0.48 -1.07 -14.24
C LEU A 245 0.25 0.09 -13.26
N ALA A 246 0.44 1.35 -13.68
CA ALA A 246 0.34 2.53 -12.80
C ALA A 246 -1.03 2.69 -12.09
N GLY A 247 -2.12 2.26 -12.72
CA GLY A 247 -3.46 2.24 -12.09
C GLY A 247 -3.67 1.07 -11.12
N GLY A 248 -2.80 0.07 -11.18
CA GLY A 248 -2.78 -1.09 -10.30
C GLY A 248 -3.97 -2.04 -10.45
N LEU A 249 -3.81 -3.20 -9.82
CA LEU A 249 -4.90 -4.08 -9.45
C LEU A 249 -5.02 -4.00 -7.93
N THR A 250 -6.24 -4.00 -7.41
CA THR A 250 -6.50 -3.87 -5.98
C THR A 250 -7.37 -5.00 -5.49
N LEU A 251 -7.21 -5.40 -4.23
CA LEU A 251 -8.02 -6.43 -3.60
C LEU A 251 -8.83 -5.77 -2.48
N ARG A 252 -10.15 -5.71 -2.65
CA ARG A 252 -11.09 -5.19 -1.66
C ARG A 252 -11.73 -6.37 -0.93
N PHE A 253 -11.87 -6.28 0.39
CA PHE A 253 -12.56 -7.28 1.19
C PHE A 253 -13.90 -6.73 1.64
N ASP A 254 -14.91 -7.59 1.67
CA ASP A 254 -16.17 -7.28 2.34
C ASP A 254 -15.98 -7.40 3.86
N ARG A 255 -16.81 -6.68 4.62
CA ARG A 255 -16.83 -6.80 6.08
C ARG A 255 -17.28 -8.23 6.43
N LEU A 256 -16.43 -8.97 7.13
CA LEU A 256 -16.74 -10.33 7.57
C LEU A 256 -17.13 -10.33 9.05
N ASP A 257 -18.32 -10.86 9.32
CA ASP A 257 -18.72 -11.37 10.64
C ASP A 257 -19.24 -12.79 10.44
N ALA A 258 -18.36 -13.77 10.61
CA ALA A 258 -18.67 -15.18 10.39
C ALA A 258 -18.20 -16.01 11.59
N GLY A 259 -19.15 -16.42 12.43
CA GLY A 259 -18.91 -17.43 13.47
C GLY A 259 -17.98 -16.96 14.60
N GLY A 260 -18.05 -15.69 14.99
CA GLY A 260 -17.25 -15.12 16.10
C GLY A 260 -15.91 -14.52 15.67
N LEU A 261 -15.54 -14.63 14.39
CA LEU A 261 -14.41 -13.92 13.80
C LEU A 261 -14.86 -12.56 13.28
N GLN A 262 -14.20 -11.50 13.76
CA GLN A 262 -14.40 -10.14 13.27
C GLN A 262 -13.24 -9.75 12.36
N ALA A 263 -13.52 -9.40 11.11
CA ALA A 263 -12.49 -8.91 10.19
C ALA A 263 -12.82 -7.51 9.66
N GLY A 264 -11.82 -6.63 9.63
CA GLY A 264 -11.95 -5.28 9.13
C GLY A 264 -10.63 -4.70 8.65
N LEU A 265 -10.69 -3.75 7.71
CA LEU A 265 -9.51 -3.02 7.24
C LEU A 265 -9.26 -1.84 8.18
N GLU A 266 -8.11 -1.83 8.85
CA GLU A 266 -7.66 -0.77 9.75
C GLU A 266 -6.32 -0.22 9.24
N ASN A 267 -6.28 1.06 8.83
CA ASN A 267 -5.09 1.71 8.29
C ASN A 267 -4.40 0.94 7.14
N GLY A 268 -5.19 0.24 6.30
CA GLY A 268 -4.66 -0.55 5.18
C GLY A 268 -4.21 -1.98 5.54
N VAL A 269 -4.36 -2.38 6.81
CA VAL A 269 -4.10 -3.74 7.30
C VAL A 269 -5.42 -4.46 7.54
N LEU A 270 -5.57 -5.68 7.04
CA LEU A 270 -6.72 -6.52 7.37
C LEU A 270 -6.52 -7.11 8.77
N VAL A 271 -7.27 -6.62 9.75
CA VAL A 271 -7.22 -7.10 11.13
C VAL A 271 -8.32 -8.12 11.35
N VAL A 272 -7.95 -9.29 11.85
CA VAL A 272 -8.85 -10.43 12.12
C VAL A 272 -8.77 -10.76 13.61
N ARG A 273 -9.91 -10.69 14.32
CA ARG A 273 -10.01 -10.91 15.76
C ARG A 273 -10.87 -12.12 16.08
N GLY A 274 -10.57 -12.79 17.19
CA GLY A 274 -11.34 -13.93 17.69
C GLY A 274 -10.86 -15.28 17.14
N ALA A 275 -9.66 -15.35 16.58
CA ALA A 275 -9.07 -16.60 16.11
C ALA A 275 -8.79 -17.55 17.30
N ASP A 276 -9.10 -18.84 17.16
CA ASP A 276 -8.75 -19.85 18.17
C ASP A 276 -7.31 -20.29 17.97
N ALA A 277 -6.44 -19.93 18.93
CA ALA A 277 -5.04 -20.28 18.87
C ALA A 277 -4.79 -21.79 19.04
N ALA A 278 -5.64 -22.54 19.74
CA ALA A 278 -5.40 -23.93 20.09
C ALA A 278 -5.91 -24.91 19.03
N ALA A 279 -7.06 -24.64 18.42
CA ALA A 279 -7.63 -25.49 17.36
C ALA A 279 -7.08 -25.14 15.96
N GLY A 280 -6.40 -24.00 15.82
CA GLY A 280 -6.13 -23.39 14.53
C GLY A 280 -7.38 -22.65 14.02
N THR A 281 -7.21 -21.84 12.98
CA THR A 281 -8.28 -20.97 12.49
C THR A 281 -8.39 -21.05 10.97
N VAL A 282 -9.60 -21.31 10.48
CA VAL A 282 -9.94 -21.22 9.05
C VAL A 282 -10.73 -19.94 8.83
N LEU A 283 -10.06 -18.95 8.25
CA LEU A 283 -10.67 -17.68 7.89
C LEU A 283 -11.23 -17.78 6.48
N ARG A 284 -12.52 -17.49 6.32
CA ARG A 284 -13.20 -17.44 5.02
C ARG A 284 -13.63 -16.00 4.77
N LEU A 285 -13.09 -15.39 3.73
CA LEU A 285 -13.34 -14.01 3.35
C LEU A 285 -13.97 -13.95 1.97
N THR A 286 -14.79 -12.93 1.75
CA THR A 286 -15.21 -12.54 0.40
C THR A 286 -14.43 -11.30 -0.01
N ALA A 287 -13.82 -11.36 -1.19
CA ALA A 287 -13.05 -10.28 -1.76
C ALA A 287 -13.50 -9.96 -3.19
N HIS A 288 -13.05 -8.81 -3.70
CA HIS A 288 -13.26 -8.37 -5.06
C HIS A 288 -11.94 -7.85 -5.63
N LEU A 289 -11.59 -8.28 -6.84
CA LEU A 289 -10.46 -7.71 -7.57
C LEU A 289 -10.92 -6.47 -8.32
N GLY A 290 -10.38 -5.31 -7.98
CA GLY A 290 -10.58 -4.06 -8.70
C GLY A 290 -9.52 -3.87 -9.78
N ASN A 291 -9.95 -3.58 -11.01
CA ASN A 291 -9.06 -3.20 -12.11
C ASN A 291 -8.93 -1.68 -12.20
N GLY A 292 -7.89 -1.13 -11.58
CA GLY A 292 -7.58 0.30 -11.66
C GLY A 292 -6.88 0.72 -12.96
N LEU A 293 -6.58 -0.21 -13.86
CA LEU A 293 -5.94 0.09 -15.14
C LEU A 293 -6.88 0.85 -16.08
N TYR A 294 -6.30 1.67 -16.94
CA TYR A 294 -6.99 2.28 -18.07
C TYR A 294 -5.99 2.56 -19.20
N PRO A 295 -6.32 2.20 -20.46
CA PRO A 295 -7.58 1.65 -20.96
C PRO A 295 -7.66 0.12 -20.97
N GLN A 296 -6.78 -0.58 -20.24
CA GLN A 296 -6.68 -2.03 -20.30
C GLN A 296 -7.79 -2.72 -19.49
N ARG A 297 -8.42 -3.72 -20.12
CA ARG A 297 -9.19 -4.75 -19.43
C ARG A 297 -8.30 -5.95 -19.16
N VAL A 298 -8.58 -6.66 -18.07
CA VAL A 298 -7.99 -7.99 -17.83
C VAL A 298 -8.84 -9.00 -18.62
N ALA A 299 -8.37 -9.35 -19.82
CA ALA A 299 -9.09 -10.29 -20.68
C ALA A 299 -9.10 -11.70 -20.07
N ALA A 300 -7.98 -12.12 -19.50
CA ALA A 300 -7.86 -13.34 -18.73
C ALA A 300 -6.70 -13.26 -17.74
N ALA A 301 -6.81 -13.92 -16.58
CA ALA A 301 -5.69 -14.20 -15.69
C ALA A 301 -6.01 -15.39 -14.78
N ARG A 302 -4.97 -16.12 -14.36
CA ARG A 302 -5.04 -17.15 -13.32
C ARG A 302 -4.66 -16.57 -11.97
N LEU A 303 -5.53 -16.73 -11.00
CA LEU A 303 -5.40 -16.25 -9.64
C LEU A 303 -4.75 -17.32 -8.76
N ALA A 304 -3.68 -16.95 -8.08
CA ALA A 304 -3.05 -17.78 -7.06
C ALA A 304 -2.78 -16.93 -5.82
N LEU A 305 -3.26 -17.39 -4.67
CA LEU A 305 -3.10 -16.69 -3.40
C LEU A 305 -1.99 -17.33 -2.58
N ARG A 306 -1.14 -16.51 -1.97
CA ARG A 306 -0.08 -16.97 -1.07
C ARG A 306 -0.10 -16.18 0.23
N TRP A 307 0.21 -16.87 1.31
CA TRP A 307 0.43 -16.29 2.62
C TRP A 307 1.92 -16.32 2.94
N ASN A 308 2.46 -15.17 3.35
CA ASN A 308 3.82 -15.06 3.85
C ASN A 308 3.76 -14.52 5.28
N GLU A 309 4.07 -15.37 6.27
CA GLU A 309 4.12 -14.98 7.68
C GLU A 309 5.39 -14.19 7.98
N GLU A 310 5.29 -13.15 8.81
CA GLU A 310 6.47 -12.44 9.30
C GLU A 310 7.02 -13.09 10.57
N GLY A 311 8.32 -13.43 10.59
CA GLY A 311 9.00 -13.99 11.76
C GLY A 311 9.23 -15.50 11.71
N ALA A 312 9.50 -16.11 12.87
CA ALA A 312 9.78 -17.55 13.02
C ALA A 312 8.50 -18.40 13.07
N GLY A 313 7.60 -18.13 12.12
CA GLY A 313 6.34 -18.83 11.92
C GLY A 313 6.53 -20.21 11.31
N THR A 314 5.62 -21.13 11.61
CA THR A 314 5.70 -22.57 11.29
C THR A 314 5.72 -22.91 9.79
N GLY A 315 5.56 -21.93 8.89
CA GLY A 315 5.65 -22.13 7.43
C GLY A 315 4.52 -22.97 6.82
N LEU A 316 3.43 -23.22 7.56
CA LEU A 316 2.38 -24.17 7.19
C LEU A 316 1.01 -23.54 6.86
N ALA A 317 0.86 -22.22 7.00
CA ALA A 317 -0.40 -21.56 6.67
C ALA A 317 -0.66 -21.59 5.16
N GLN A 318 -1.89 -21.94 4.80
CA GLN A 318 -2.31 -22.12 3.40
C GLN A 318 -3.34 -21.07 3.04
N ALA A 319 -3.16 -20.46 1.86
CA ALA A 319 -4.11 -19.51 1.31
C ALA A 319 -4.64 -20.05 -0.03
N ALA A 320 -5.94 -19.92 -0.24
CA ALA A 320 -6.62 -20.30 -1.48
C ALA A 320 -7.60 -19.21 -1.91
N VAL A 321 -7.80 -19.09 -3.22
CA VAL A 321 -8.78 -18.19 -3.83
C VAL A 321 -9.65 -18.98 -4.80
N SER A 322 -10.95 -18.70 -4.81
CA SER A 322 -11.90 -19.27 -5.75
C SER A 322 -12.88 -18.20 -6.24
N PRO A 323 -13.15 -18.10 -7.56
CA PRO A 323 -12.55 -18.88 -8.64
C PRO A 323 -11.04 -18.62 -8.80
N SER A 324 -10.33 -19.59 -9.41
CA SER A 324 -8.90 -19.50 -9.73
C SER A 324 -8.62 -18.74 -11.02
N ASP A 325 -9.65 -18.27 -11.71
CA ASP A 325 -9.56 -17.65 -13.01
C ASP A 325 -10.45 -16.42 -13.01
N ILE A 326 -9.98 -15.36 -13.66
CA ILE A 326 -10.77 -14.17 -13.94
C ILE A 326 -10.73 -13.86 -15.43
N THR A 327 -11.87 -13.45 -15.97
CA THR A 327 -12.02 -13.10 -17.37
C THR A 327 -12.80 -11.80 -17.51
N ASP A 328 -12.47 -11.08 -18.58
CA ASP A 328 -13.18 -9.87 -19.03
C ASP A 328 -13.46 -8.82 -17.94
N LEU A 329 -12.49 -8.58 -17.05
CA LEU A 329 -12.62 -7.52 -16.05
C LEU A 329 -12.32 -6.16 -16.71
N ALA A 330 -13.37 -5.41 -16.97
CA ALA A 330 -13.33 -4.10 -17.62
C ALA A 330 -12.44 -3.08 -16.86
N PRO A 331 -11.95 -2.02 -17.54
CA PRO A 331 -11.22 -0.94 -16.87
C PRO A 331 -12.10 -0.24 -15.83
N GLN A 332 -11.52 0.10 -14.68
CA GLN A 332 -12.21 0.75 -13.54
C GLN A 332 -13.38 -0.07 -12.95
N ALA A 333 -13.47 -1.38 -13.23
CA ALA A 333 -14.50 -2.26 -12.71
C ALA A 333 -13.98 -3.15 -11.57
N GLU A 334 -14.92 -3.77 -10.85
CA GLU A 334 -14.64 -4.82 -9.86
C GLU A 334 -15.11 -6.19 -10.37
N SER A 335 -14.39 -7.24 -9.96
CA SER A 335 -14.78 -8.62 -10.24
C SER A 335 -16.04 -9.03 -9.47
N GLY A 336 -16.64 -10.14 -9.88
CA GLY A 336 -17.53 -10.91 -8.99
C GLY A 336 -16.82 -11.34 -7.69
N PRO A 337 -17.58 -11.85 -6.71
CA PRO A 337 -17.03 -12.23 -5.42
C PRO A 337 -16.00 -13.36 -5.55
N LEU A 338 -14.86 -13.17 -4.89
CA LEU A 338 -13.77 -14.12 -4.75
C LEU A 338 -13.80 -14.68 -3.32
N ALA A 339 -14.00 -15.98 -3.19
CA ALA A 339 -13.87 -16.67 -1.92
C ALA A 339 -12.38 -16.86 -1.60
N VAL A 340 -11.92 -16.20 -0.54
CA VAL A 340 -10.56 -16.31 -0.01
C VAL A 340 -10.60 -17.16 1.24
N VAL A 341 -9.79 -18.23 1.27
CA VAL A 341 -9.66 -19.10 2.44
C VAL A 341 -8.23 -19.04 2.94
N LEU A 342 -8.04 -18.66 4.21
CA LEU A 342 -6.77 -18.66 4.90
C LEU A 342 -6.84 -19.64 6.07
N THR A 343 -6.05 -20.70 6.01
CA THR A 343 -5.96 -21.73 7.05
C THR A 343 -4.68 -21.52 7.85
N LEU A 344 -4.85 -21.16 9.12
CA LEU A 344 -3.77 -20.97 10.07
C LEU A 344 -3.67 -22.22 10.97
N PRO A 345 -2.49 -22.85 11.10
CA PRO A 345 -2.31 -23.94 12.04
C PRO A 345 -2.45 -23.45 13.49
N PRO A 346 -2.63 -24.37 14.47
CA PRO A 346 -2.57 -24.03 15.88
C PRO A 346 -1.31 -23.25 16.25
N ILE A 347 -1.50 -22.16 17.00
CA ILE A 347 -0.43 -21.31 17.50
C ILE A 347 -0.05 -21.82 18.90
N PRO A 348 1.21 -22.26 19.11
CA PRO A 348 1.62 -22.80 20.40
C PRO A 348 1.60 -21.71 21.47
N ARG A 349 1.03 -22.04 22.63
CA ARG A 349 1.09 -21.17 23.81
C ARG A 349 2.55 -21.02 24.28
N PRO A 350 2.99 -19.84 24.74
CA PRO A 350 4.30 -19.68 25.36
C PRO A 350 4.50 -20.67 26.51
N VAL A 351 5.75 -21.13 26.70
CA VAL A 351 6.06 -22.08 27.76
C VAL A 351 6.08 -21.42 29.15
N GLY A 352 5.76 -22.20 30.19
CA GLY A 352 5.85 -21.78 31.59
C GLY A 352 4.75 -20.80 32.04
N LEU A 353 5.07 -19.96 33.04
CA LEU A 353 4.12 -19.01 33.63
C LEU A 353 3.65 -17.93 32.64
N ALA A 354 4.50 -17.56 31.68
CA ALA A 354 4.15 -16.61 30.63
C ALA A 354 2.93 -17.10 29.86
N GLY A 355 2.93 -18.37 29.47
CA GLY A 355 1.78 -18.99 28.80
C GLY A 355 0.52 -18.93 29.64
N LEU A 356 0.59 -19.18 30.95
CA LEU A 356 -0.58 -19.20 31.84
C LEU A 356 -1.30 -17.84 31.90
N VAL A 357 -0.55 -16.75 31.86
CA VAL A 357 -1.07 -15.37 31.95
C VAL A 357 -1.33 -14.72 30.59
N SER A 358 -0.83 -15.31 29.49
CA SER A 358 -1.13 -14.84 28.14
C SER A 358 -2.59 -15.06 27.78
N ASP A 359 -3.23 -13.99 27.32
CA ASP A 359 -4.60 -13.93 26.81
C ASP A 359 -4.67 -14.17 25.30
N GLY A 360 -3.58 -13.96 24.56
CA GLY A 360 -3.51 -14.24 23.13
C GLY A 360 -2.12 -14.14 22.51
N SER A 361 -2.09 -14.26 21.18
CA SER A 361 -0.92 -14.06 20.33
C SER A 361 -1.33 -13.32 19.06
N THR A 362 -0.43 -12.49 18.53
CA THR A 362 -0.61 -11.80 17.26
C THR A 362 0.25 -12.46 16.19
N VAL A 363 -0.32 -12.69 15.01
CA VAL A 363 0.39 -13.18 13.83
C VAL A 363 0.26 -12.13 12.73
N ASP A 364 1.38 -11.56 12.33
CA ASP A 364 1.46 -10.60 11.24
C ASP A 364 1.98 -11.31 9.98
N GLY A 365 1.48 -10.90 8.81
CA GLY A 365 1.94 -11.43 7.54
C GLY A 365 1.33 -10.72 6.36
N THR A 366 1.67 -11.18 5.16
CA THR A 366 1.21 -10.61 3.90
C THR A 366 0.50 -11.65 3.07
N LEU A 367 -0.71 -11.32 2.63
CA LEU A 367 -1.47 -12.06 1.65
C LEU A 367 -1.15 -11.51 0.26
N THR A 368 -0.51 -12.31 -0.60
CA THR A 368 -0.17 -11.92 -1.98
C THR A 368 -1.02 -12.69 -2.97
N LEU A 369 -1.87 -11.97 -3.70
CA LEU A 369 -2.60 -12.47 -4.85
C LEU A 369 -1.74 -12.28 -6.10
N ARG A 370 -1.27 -13.36 -6.70
CA ARG A 370 -0.59 -13.38 -7.99
C ARG A 370 -1.60 -13.62 -9.10
N LEU A 371 -1.49 -12.82 -10.15
CA LEU A 371 -2.16 -12.99 -11.42
C LEU A 371 -1.14 -13.53 -12.43
N ALA A 372 -1.19 -14.83 -12.70
CA ALA A 372 -0.36 -15.50 -13.70
C ALA A 372 -1.11 -15.59 -15.04
N ASP A 373 -0.38 -15.82 -16.13
CA ASP A 373 -0.94 -15.88 -17.49
C ASP A 373 -1.81 -14.66 -17.82
N LEU A 374 -1.45 -13.49 -17.27
CA LEU A 374 -2.20 -12.25 -17.40
C LEU A 374 -2.22 -11.83 -18.87
N ARG A 375 -3.42 -11.70 -19.41
CA ARG A 375 -3.68 -11.18 -20.75
C ARG A 375 -4.44 -9.88 -20.63
N LEU A 376 -3.73 -8.78 -20.88
CA LEU A 376 -4.33 -7.46 -21.01
C LEU A 376 -4.79 -7.23 -22.46
N ALA A 377 -5.92 -6.56 -22.61
CA ALA A 377 -6.42 -6.10 -23.90
C ALA A 377 -6.91 -4.66 -23.80
N LEU A 378 -6.94 -3.93 -24.90
CA LEU A 378 -7.58 -2.62 -24.92
C LEU A 378 -9.10 -2.77 -24.84
N ASP A 379 -9.72 -1.87 -24.10
CA ASP A 379 -11.17 -1.80 -24.02
C ASP A 379 -11.79 -1.36 -25.37
N PRO A 380 -12.87 -1.99 -25.85
CA PRO A 380 -13.52 -1.59 -27.10
C PRO A 380 -14.00 -0.13 -27.12
N ALA A 381 -14.50 0.40 -26.01
CA ALA A 381 -14.95 1.79 -25.95
C ALA A 381 -13.76 2.77 -26.05
N PHE A 382 -12.57 2.36 -25.60
CA PHE A 382 -11.35 3.11 -25.87
C PHE A 382 -10.98 3.09 -27.36
N LEU A 383 -10.99 1.94 -28.03
CA LEU A 383 -10.69 1.83 -29.46
C LEU A 383 -11.63 2.70 -30.31
N GLU A 384 -12.92 2.70 -30.01
CA GLU A 384 -13.92 3.54 -30.68
C GLU A 384 -13.64 5.04 -30.50
N ARG A 385 -13.15 5.45 -29.32
CA ARG A 385 -12.81 6.84 -29.00
C ARG A 385 -11.59 7.32 -29.75
N VAL A 386 -10.57 6.47 -29.89
CA VAL A 386 -9.30 6.84 -30.52
C VAL A 386 -9.29 6.64 -32.04
N ARG A 387 -10.26 5.88 -32.58
CA ARG A 387 -10.43 5.68 -34.02
C ARG A 387 -10.47 6.98 -34.84
N PRO A 388 -11.15 8.07 -34.46
CA PRO A 388 -11.11 9.32 -35.23
C PRO A 388 -9.74 10.02 -35.20
N ILE A 389 -8.93 9.76 -34.16
CA ILE A 389 -7.62 10.40 -33.95
C ILE A 389 -6.55 9.64 -34.75
N PHE A 390 -6.58 8.31 -34.67
CA PHE A 390 -5.56 7.45 -35.27
C PHE A 390 -6.02 6.64 -36.50
N GLY A 391 -7.28 6.77 -36.90
CA GLY A 391 -7.87 5.97 -37.98
C GLY A 391 -7.60 6.47 -39.40
N SER A 392 -7.16 7.72 -39.57
CA SER A 392 -6.73 8.23 -40.88
C SER A 392 -5.33 7.71 -41.20
N GLY A 393 -5.13 7.06 -42.36
CA GLY A 393 -3.88 6.42 -42.80
C GLY A 393 -2.68 7.35 -43.08
N LEU A 394 -2.59 8.48 -42.39
CA LEU A 394 -1.51 9.47 -42.46
C LEU A 394 -0.59 9.41 -41.23
N LEU A 395 -0.70 8.35 -40.44
CA LEU A 395 0.19 8.11 -39.31
C LEU A 395 1.52 7.52 -39.77
N SER A 396 2.61 7.84 -39.07
CA SER A 396 3.99 7.54 -39.47
C SER A 396 4.51 6.23 -38.83
N GLY A 397 5.33 5.45 -39.56
CA GLY A 397 6.05 4.28 -39.03
C GLY A 397 5.23 2.97 -38.92
N ASP A 398 5.57 2.11 -37.94
CA ASP A 398 4.98 0.77 -37.60
C ASP A 398 3.44 0.72 -37.40
N GLN A 399 2.75 1.80 -37.74
CA GLN A 399 1.32 2.04 -37.68
C GLN A 399 0.64 1.77 -39.05
N MET A 400 1.41 1.36 -40.07
CA MET A 400 0.92 0.98 -41.40
C MET A 400 0.56 -0.51 -41.47
N GLY A 401 -0.66 -0.87 -41.08
CA GLY A 401 -1.18 -2.23 -41.30
C GLY A 401 -2.65 -2.41 -40.96
N GLY A 402 -3.48 -2.65 -41.97
CA GLY A 402 -4.86 -3.13 -41.83
C GLY A 402 -5.90 -2.31 -42.59
N PRO A 403 -6.97 -2.92 -43.14
CA PRO A 403 -8.08 -2.20 -43.77
C PRO A 403 -8.76 -1.24 -42.79
N VAL A 404 -9.20 -0.08 -43.29
CA VAL A 404 -9.94 0.92 -42.51
C VAL A 404 -11.32 0.33 -42.16
N GLY A 405 -11.53 -0.11 -40.91
CA GLY A 405 -12.86 -0.56 -40.48
C GLY A 405 -12.93 -1.51 -39.30
N ASP A 406 -11.86 -2.22 -38.95
CA ASP A 406 -11.85 -3.19 -37.83
C ASP A 406 -11.10 -2.66 -36.59
N ALA A 407 -11.55 -3.02 -35.39
CA ALA A 407 -10.94 -2.66 -34.11
C ALA A 407 -9.47 -3.12 -34.02
N SER A 408 -9.17 -4.31 -34.59
CA SER A 408 -7.81 -4.84 -34.69
C SER A 408 -6.91 -3.95 -35.57
N ALA A 409 -7.48 -3.35 -36.63
CA ALA A 409 -6.75 -2.43 -37.50
C ALA A 409 -6.52 -1.07 -36.83
N VAL A 410 -7.44 -0.60 -35.96
CA VAL A 410 -7.24 0.60 -35.16
C VAL A 410 -6.12 0.41 -34.15
N GLU A 411 -6.09 -0.72 -33.43
CA GLU A 411 -5.01 -1.05 -32.50
C GLU A 411 -3.65 -1.17 -33.20
N GLY A 412 -3.62 -1.74 -34.40
CA GLY A 412 -2.43 -1.80 -35.26
C GLY A 412 -1.83 -0.43 -35.61
N ARG A 413 -2.64 0.62 -35.58
CA ARG A 413 -2.26 2.00 -35.91
C ARG A 413 -1.89 2.85 -34.69
N LEU A 414 -2.11 2.35 -33.48
CA LEU A 414 -1.72 3.10 -32.28
C LEU A 414 -0.18 3.17 -32.16
N PRO A 415 0.35 4.28 -31.62
CA PRO A 415 1.76 4.35 -31.28
C PRO A 415 2.20 3.18 -30.39
N GLY A 416 3.43 2.69 -30.62
CA GLY A 416 3.95 1.50 -29.94
C GLY A 416 3.82 1.54 -28.42
N LEU A 417 3.95 2.72 -27.82
CA LEU A 417 3.80 2.94 -26.37
C LEU A 417 2.41 2.55 -25.84
N PHE A 418 1.34 2.67 -26.64
CA PHE A 418 -0.01 2.20 -26.26
C PHE A 418 -0.14 0.68 -26.28
N ARG A 419 0.82 -0.05 -26.86
CA ARG A 419 0.80 -1.52 -27.02
C ARG A 419 1.75 -2.24 -26.07
N ASP A 420 2.49 -1.51 -25.24
CA ASP A 420 3.50 -2.10 -24.33
C ASP A 420 2.88 -3.01 -23.26
N TYR A 421 1.57 -2.88 -23.01
CA TYR A 421 0.84 -3.82 -22.16
C TYR A 421 0.92 -5.28 -22.62
N ARG A 422 1.15 -5.53 -23.91
CA ARG A 422 1.30 -6.90 -24.45
C ARG A 422 2.50 -7.64 -23.87
N GLY A 423 3.49 -6.92 -23.33
CA GLY A 423 4.64 -7.50 -22.65
C GLY A 423 4.38 -7.86 -21.19
N VAL A 424 3.21 -7.52 -20.63
CA VAL A 424 2.87 -7.81 -19.23
C VAL A 424 2.13 -9.14 -19.15
N SER A 425 2.79 -10.16 -18.57
CA SER A 425 2.22 -11.50 -18.39
C SER A 425 1.90 -11.85 -16.94
N GLU A 426 2.33 -11.02 -15.99
CA GLU A 426 2.09 -11.25 -14.56
C GLU A 426 1.87 -9.94 -13.80
N ALA A 427 1.07 -10.01 -12.74
CA ALA A 427 0.91 -8.94 -11.76
C ALA A 427 0.70 -9.53 -10.36
N SER A 428 0.96 -8.74 -9.32
CA SER A 428 0.72 -9.15 -7.93
C SER A 428 0.12 -8.04 -7.11
N VAL A 429 -0.84 -8.39 -6.26
CA VAL A 429 -1.46 -7.51 -5.27
C VAL A 429 -1.13 -8.05 -3.89
N SER A 430 -0.62 -7.22 -2.99
CA SER A 430 -0.28 -7.62 -1.63
C SER A 430 -1.10 -6.85 -0.61
N LEU A 431 -1.59 -7.57 0.40
CA LEU A 431 -2.35 -7.02 1.51
C LEU A 431 -1.70 -7.47 2.84
N PRO A 432 -1.28 -6.54 3.70
CA PRO A 432 -0.87 -6.89 5.05
C PRO A 432 -2.08 -7.35 5.87
N VAL A 433 -1.91 -8.44 6.63
CA VAL A 433 -2.95 -9.03 7.49
C VAL A 433 -2.37 -9.23 8.89
N ARG A 434 -3.19 -8.91 9.89
CA ARG A 434 -2.93 -9.15 11.31
C ARG A 434 -4.00 -10.06 11.87
N ILE A 435 -3.60 -11.19 12.45
CA ILE A 435 -4.50 -12.11 13.14
C ILE A 435 -4.25 -12.03 14.64
N GLU A 436 -5.30 -11.73 15.39
CA GLU A 436 -5.33 -11.72 16.86
C GLU A 436 -6.01 -13.00 17.33
N ALA A 437 -5.19 -13.96 17.78
CA ALA A 437 -5.63 -15.25 18.26
C ALA A 437 -5.74 -15.25 19.79
N ALA A 438 -6.90 -15.65 20.30
CA ALA A 438 -7.16 -15.73 21.73
C ALA A 438 -6.77 -17.11 22.27
N PHE A 439 -6.15 -17.10 23.45
CA PHE A 439 -5.89 -18.30 24.23
C PHE A 439 -7.04 -18.57 25.19
N SER A 440 -7.42 -19.84 25.34
CA SER A 440 -8.46 -20.24 26.31
C SER A 440 -8.08 -19.84 27.75
N PRO A 441 -9.00 -19.28 28.56
CA PRO A 441 -8.71 -18.90 29.95
C PRO A 441 -8.72 -20.10 30.92
N TRP A 442 -9.15 -21.28 30.47
CA TRP A 442 -9.31 -22.47 31.33
C TRP A 442 -8.06 -22.87 32.13
N PRO A 443 -6.84 -22.86 31.55
CA PRO A 443 -5.63 -23.18 32.32
C PRO A 443 -5.43 -22.21 33.49
N LEU A 444 -5.68 -20.92 33.30
CA LEU A 444 -5.57 -19.91 34.35
C LEU A 444 -6.64 -20.12 35.43
N ILE A 445 -7.89 -20.39 35.03
CA ILE A 445 -8.98 -20.68 35.95
C ILE A 445 -8.68 -21.93 36.79
N ALA A 446 -8.18 -23.00 36.15
CA ALA A 446 -7.81 -24.23 36.83
C ALA A 446 -6.66 -24.01 37.83
N ALA A 447 -5.63 -23.24 37.43
CA ALA A 447 -4.53 -22.88 38.32
C ALA A 447 -5.00 -22.04 39.51
N ALA A 448 -5.87 -21.05 39.28
CA ALA A 448 -6.46 -20.22 40.34
C ALA A 448 -7.32 -21.04 41.29
N ALA A 449 -8.16 -21.94 40.77
CA ALA A 449 -9.00 -22.84 41.56
C ALA A 449 -8.16 -23.79 42.42
N ALA A 450 -7.08 -24.35 41.88
CA ALA A 450 -6.14 -25.20 42.62
C ALA A 450 -5.43 -24.41 43.73
N ALA A 451 -4.99 -23.18 43.46
CA ALA A 451 -4.38 -22.31 44.46
C ALA A 451 -5.35 -21.97 45.60
N LEU A 452 -6.60 -21.66 45.27
CA LEU A 452 -7.67 -21.43 46.26
C LEU A 452 -7.97 -22.70 47.07
N GLY A 453 -8.01 -23.87 46.44
CA GLY A 453 -8.19 -25.15 47.12
C GLY A 453 -7.07 -25.46 48.11
N LEU A 454 -5.81 -25.21 47.73
CA LEU A 454 -4.65 -25.37 48.60
C LEU A 454 -4.69 -24.38 49.78
N ALA A 455 -5.07 -23.12 49.52
CA ALA A 455 -5.22 -22.12 50.57
C ALA A 455 -6.33 -22.50 51.56
N ALA A 456 -7.47 -23.01 51.06
CA ALA A 456 -8.56 -23.49 51.90
C ALA A 456 -8.15 -24.71 52.73
N ALA A 457 -7.43 -25.67 52.14
CA ALA A 457 -6.91 -26.83 52.85
C ALA A 457 -5.89 -26.44 53.94
N ALA A 458 -4.99 -25.50 53.63
CA ALA A 458 -4.04 -24.95 54.61
C ALA A 458 -4.77 -24.20 55.74
N GLY A 459 -5.79 -23.40 55.41
CA GLY A 459 -6.64 -22.70 56.38
C GLY A 459 -7.40 -23.67 57.30
N LEU A 460 -8.05 -24.69 56.73
CA LEU A 460 -8.72 -25.75 57.48
C LEU A 460 -7.74 -26.55 58.33
N GLY A 461 -6.53 -26.83 57.82
CA GLY A 461 -5.45 -27.45 58.58
C GLY A 461 -5.01 -26.61 59.77
N ALA A 462 -4.87 -25.29 59.60
CA ALA A 462 -4.56 -24.36 60.69
C ALA A 462 -5.68 -24.27 61.74
N VAL A 463 -6.95 -24.23 61.30
CA VAL A 463 -8.11 -24.29 62.21
C VAL A 463 -8.17 -25.63 62.95
N ALA A 464 -7.94 -26.75 62.26
CA ALA A 464 -7.89 -28.07 62.88
C ALA A 464 -6.73 -28.19 63.89
N ALA A 465 -5.58 -27.57 63.62
CA ALA A 465 -4.43 -27.54 64.51
C ALA A 465 -4.65 -26.66 65.76
N THR A 466 -5.56 -25.69 65.71
CA THR A 466 -5.87 -24.81 66.84
C THR A 466 -7.04 -25.29 67.70
N ARG A 467 -7.92 -26.16 67.17
CA ARG A 467 -9.08 -26.70 67.89
C ARG A 467 -8.68 -27.80 68.87
N ALA A 468 -9.11 -27.68 70.12
CA ALA A 468 -8.92 -28.73 71.12
C ALA A 468 -9.87 -29.90 70.86
N ARG A 469 -9.38 -31.14 70.95
CA ARG A 469 -10.14 -32.38 70.77
C ARG A 469 -10.05 -33.24 72.03
N GLN A 470 -11.12 -33.98 72.34
CA GLN A 470 -11.08 -34.95 73.43
C GLN A 470 -10.33 -36.20 72.99
N HIS A 471 -9.29 -36.55 73.75
CA HIS A 471 -8.54 -37.79 73.60
C HIS A 471 -8.63 -38.61 74.89
N THR A 472 -8.82 -39.91 74.74
CA THR A 472 -8.62 -40.84 75.85
C THR A 472 -7.15 -41.21 75.91
N VAL A 473 -6.50 -40.88 77.02
CA VAL A 473 -5.10 -41.23 77.29
C VAL A 473 -5.05 -42.21 78.45
N THR A 474 -4.19 -43.23 78.33
CA THR A 474 -3.91 -44.16 79.42
C THR A 474 -2.76 -43.61 80.25
N LEU A 475 -3.02 -43.32 81.52
CA LEU A 475 -2.04 -42.86 82.51
C LEU A 475 -1.79 -44.03 83.47
N GLY A 476 -0.72 -44.79 83.26
CA GLY A 476 -0.50 -46.05 83.98
C GLY A 476 -1.55 -47.10 83.62
N THR A 477 -2.41 -47.47 84.57
CA THR A 477 -3.54 -48.41 84.38
C THR A 477 -4.90 -47.72 84.20
N VAL A 478 -4.96 -46.39 84.29
CA VAL A 478 -6.23 -45.63 84.29
C VAL A 478 -6.42 -44.88 82.96
N GLN A 479 -7.59 -45.00 82.35
CA GLN A 479 -7.98 -44.20 81.19
C GLN A 479 -8.61 -42.88 81.61
N LYS A 480 -8.14 -41.76 81.04
CA LYS A 480 -8.65 -40.41 81.32
C LYS A 480 -8.94 -39.67 80.02
N ARG A 481 -10.09 -38.99 79.95
CA ARG A 481 -10.41 -38.09 78.82
C ARG A 481 -9.79 -36.71 79.07
N VAL A 482 -9.03 -36.21 78.12
CA VAL A 482 -8.33 -34.92 78.18
C VAL A 482 -8.57 -34.14 76.89
N SER A 483 -8.79 -32.82 77.00
CA SER A 483 -8.98 -31.95 75.84
C SER A 483 -7.63 -31.38 75.41
N LEU A 484 -7.06 -31.89 74.32
CA LEU A 484 -5.72 -31.52 73.85
C LEU A 484 -5.82 -30.76 72.54
N ARG A 485 -5.02 -29.70 72.41
CA ARG A 485 -4.76 -29.08 71.10
C ARG A 485 -3.63 -29.84 70.41
N PRO A 486 -3.74 -30.11 69.10
CA PRO A 486 -2.66 -30.74 68.34
C PRO A 486 -1.31 -30.06 68.58
N TYR A 487 -0.27 -30.88 68.74
CA TYR A 487 1.14 -30.50 68.94
C TYR A 487 1.47 -29.70 70.20
N ARG A 488 0.50 -29.34 71.05
CA ARG A 488 0.75 -28.77 72.38
C ARG A 488 0.80 -29.87 73.43
N ALA A 489 1.82 -29.81 74.29
CA ALA A 489 1.92 -30.66 75.45
C ALA A 489 1.11 -30.06 76.61
N GLN A 490 0.36 -30.90 77.33
CA GLN A 490 -0.33 -30.52 78.56
C GLN A 490 0.09 -31.48 79.67
N THR A 491 0.26 -30.95 80.88
CA THR A 491 0.57 -31.76 82.06
C THR A 491 -0.74 -32.14 82.76
N VAL A 492 -0.96 -33.43 82.96
CA VAL A 492 -2.16 -33.97 83.61
C VAL A 492 -1.73 -34.86 84.77
N ARG A 493 -2.42 -34.75 85.91
CA ARG A 493 -2.21 -35.63 87.07
C ARG A 493 -3.14 -36.85 87.00
N ALA A 494 -2.57 -38.01 87.28
CA ALA A 494 -3.31 -39.26 87.47
C ALA A 494 -3.87 -39.34 88.92
N PRO A 495 -4.86 -40.22 89.19
CA PRO A 495 -5.47 -40.35 90.52
C PRO A 495 -4.48 -40.74 91.64
N ASP A 496 -3.37 -41.40 91.28
CA ASP A 496 -2.27 -41.77 92.16
C ASP A 496 -1.31 -40.62 92.49
N GLY A 497 -1.60 -39.40 92.02
CA GLY A 497 -0.77 -38.20 92.22
C GLY A 497 0.34 -38.00 91.18
N SER A 498 0.64 -39.01 90.35
CA SER A 498 1.73 -38.92 89.37
C SER A 498 1.45 -37.92 88.23
N ARG A 499 2.47 -37.19 87.79
CA ARG A 499 2.38 -36.20 86.71
C ARG A 499 2.75 -36.81 85.36
N TRP A 500 1.91 -36.60 84.36
CA TRP A 500 2.10 -37.10 83.00
C TRP A 500 2.03 -35.93 82.01
N GLN A 501 2.96 -35.91 81.06
CA GLN A 501 2.90 -35.01 79.92
C GLN A 501 2.17 -35.74 78.78
N VAL A 502 1.08 -35.14 78.31
CA VAL A 502 0.27 -35.69 77.22
C VAL A 502 0.36 -34.78 76.00
N ARG A 503 0.57 -35.36 74.83
CA ARG A 503 0.65 -34.64 73.55
C ARG A 503 -0.05 -35.44 72.47
N ALA A 504 -0.90 -34.76 71.70
CA ALA A 504 -1.54 -35.33 70.52
C ALA A 504 -0.90 -34.77 69.24
N GLY A 505 -0.84 -35.59 68.19
CA GLY A 505 -0.60 -35.10 66.82
C GLY A 505 -1.87 -34.48 66.24
N LEU A 506 -1.83 -34.05 64.98
CA LEU A 506 -3.04 -33.64 64.26
C LEU A 506 -3.98 -34.83 63.99
N TRP A 507 -3.39 -36.01 63.82
CA TRP A 507 -4.05 -37.30 63.60
C TRP A 507 -3.38 -38.38 64.47
N GLY A 508 -4.14 -39.39 64.89
CA GLY A 508 -3.62 -40.53 65.67
C GLY A 508 -3.79 -40.43 67.20
N PRO A 509 -3.40 -41.47 67.94
CA PRO A 509 -3.59 -41.55 69.38
C PRO A 509 -2.70 -40.56 70.14
N ALA A 510 -3.21 -40.01 71.23
CA ALA A 510 -2.45 -39.14 72.12
C ALA A 510 -1.41 -39.95 72.89
N ARG A 511 -0.17 -39.45 72.96
CA ARG A 511 0.92 -40.08 73.70
C ARG A 511 1.02 -39.48 75.09
N ALA A 512 1.21 -40.33 76.08
CA ALA A 512 1.43 -39.95 77.47
C ALA A 512 2.82 -40.40 77.91
N THR A 513 3.60 -39.49 78.48
CA THR A 513 4.93 -39.77 79.04
C THR A 513 4.95 -39.33 80.49
N ARG A 514 5.32 -40.23 81.40
CA ARG A 514 5.40 -39.92 82.82
C ARG A 514 6.54 -38.93 83.05
N LEU A 515 6.26 -37.82 83.72
CA LEU A 515 7.30 -36.90 84.16
C LEU A 515 7.88 -37.44 85.46
N GLN A 516 9.18 -37.74 85.48
CA GLN A 516 9.88 -38.05 86.72
C GLN A 516 9.86 -36.80 87.60
N GLU A 517 9.41 -36.94 88.84
CA GLU A 517 9.56 -35.87 89.82
C GLU A 517 11.06 -35.73 90.12
N PRO A 518 11.60 -34.49 90.19
CA PRO A 518 12.96 -34.32 90.68
C PRO A 518 12.99 -34.93 92.07
N GLY A 519 13.80 -35.97 92.23
CA GLY A 519 13.92 -36.70 93.48
C GLY A 519 14.18 -35.70 94.61
N THR A 520 13.34 -35.74 95.63
CA THR A 520 13.74 -35.27 96.95
C THR A 520 14.91 -36.16 97.36
N GLY A 521 16.13 -35.64 97.23
CA GLY A 521 17.29 -36.26 97.83
C GLY A 521 17.10 -36.28 99.35
N ALA A 522 16.95 -37.48 99.88
CA ALA A 522 17.40 -37.91 101.20
C ALA A 522 17.28 -39.44 101.24
#